data_AF-A0A3P9I8A8-F1
#
_entry.id   AF-A0A3P9I8A8-F1
#
_cell.length_a   1.000
_cell.length_b   1.000
_cell.length_c   1.000
_cell.angle_alpha   90.00
_cell.angle_beta   90.00
_cell.angle_gamma   90.00
#
_symmetry.space_group_name_H-M   'P 1'
#
loop_
_entity.id
_entity.type
_entity.pdbx_description
1 polymer ?
#
loop_
_entity_poly.entity_id
_entity_poly.type
_entity_poly.pdbx_seq_one_letter_code
_entity_poly.pdbx_strand_id
1 'polypeptide(L)'
;MDKDVREYIAACSTCARSKTSNSPPSGLLQPLPTPNRPWSHISIDFVTGLPMSQGNSVILTVIDRFSKFVHFIPLPQLPTATETAEVMVNHVFRHHGIPADIVSDRGPQFISQVWKAFCSALGATVSLTSGYHPQSNGQAERANQELEAALRCLAAQNNSDWSKYLVWIEYAHNTHPSSATGVSPFEASLGYLPPLFPSHELDLTVPSVQDHLQRCQLIWHQTQEALRRSKEDNCRTANRHRVASPDYQPGQKVWLSSKNIPIQATSRKLAPRFIGPFTIDRIINPSCVRLHLPAALKVHPSFHVSQIKPVMDSNLCPPSASPPPARLID
;
A
#
# COMPACT_ATOMS: atom_id res chain seq x y z
N MET A 1 -23.49 -36.48 -4.88
CA MET A 1 -23.76 -35.62 -6.05
C MET A 1 -23.12 -34.24 -5.92
N ASP A 2 -23.55 -33.36 -5.01
CA ASP A 2 -22.97 -32.01 -4.89
C ASP A 2 -21.45 -32.00 -4.61
N LYS A 3 -20.99 -32.93 -3.76
CA LYS A 3 -19.57 -33.09 -3.43
C LYS A 3 -18.76 -33.55 -4.65
N ASP A 4 -19.25 -34.56 -5.35
CA ASP A 4 -18.59 -35.16 -6.53
C ASP A 4 -18.53 -34.17 -7.69
N VAL A 5 -19.58 -33.36 -7.87
CA VAL A 5 -19.62 -32.28 -8.87
C VAL A 5 -18.62 -31.18 -8.53
N ARG A 6 -18.52 -30.77 -7.25
CA ARG A 6 -17.51 -29.79 -6.83
C ARG A 6 -16.09 -30.31 -7.01
N GLU A 7 -15.86 -31.58 -6.69
CA GLU A 7 -14.58 -32.25 -6.87
C GLU A 7 -14.17 -32.32 -8.35
N TYR A 8 -15.09 -32.74 -9.22
CA TYR A 8 -14.89 -32.76 -10.67
C TYR A 8 -14.58 -31.37 -11.23
N ILE A 9 -15.34 -30.35 -10.83
CA ILE A 9 -15.14 -28.97 -11.30
C ILE A 9 -13.80 -28.40 -10.79
N ALA A 10 -13.37 -28.75 -9.58
CA ALA A 10 -12.09 -28.32 -9.01
C ALA A 10 -10.89 -28.94 -9.72
N ALA A 11 -11.00 -30.21 -10.14
CA ALA A 11 -9.94 -30.95 -10.83
C ALA A 11 -9.91 -30.73 -12.36
N CYS A 12 -11.02 -30.29 -12.96
CA CYS A 12 -11.09 -30.02 -14.39
C CYS A 12 -10.16 -28.89 -14.83
N SER A 13 -9.16 -29.21 -15.66
CA SER A 13 -8.14 -28.26 -16.16
C SER A 13 -8.73 -27.09 -16.95
N THR A 14 -9.75 -27.33 -17.77
CA THR A 14 -10.46 -26.29 -18.54
C THR A 14 -11.19 -25.32 -17.60
N CYS A 15 -11.86 -25.84 -16.57
CA CYS A 15 -12.54 -25.03 -15.56
C CYS A 15 -11.52 -24.25 -14.71
N ALA A 16 -10.42 -24.89 -14.31
CA ALA A 16 -9.36 -24.27 -13.52
C ALA A 16 -8.66 -23.13 -14.30
N ARG A 17 -8.46 -23.25 -15.61
CA ARG A 17 -7.80 -22.20 -16.41
C ARG A 17 -8.72 -21.02 -16.74
N SER A 18 -10.03 -21.25 -16.85
CA SER A 18 -10.98 -20.25 -17.33
C SER A 18 -11.74 -19.52 -16.22
N LYS A 19 -12.04 -20.19 -15.08
CA LYS A 19 -12.78 -19.58 -13.98
C LYS A 19 -11.89 -18.65 -13.16
N THR A 20 -12.45 -17.50 -12.78
CA THR A 20 -11.89 -16.64 -11.73
C THR A 20 -11.88 -17.36 -10.40
N SER A 21 -10.81 -17.15 -9.63
CA SER A 21 -10.88 -17.43 -8.20
C SER A 21 -11.87 -16.44 -7.58
N ASN A 22 -12.88 -16.94 -6.89
CA ASN A 22 -13.76 -16.12 -6.06
C ASN A 22 -13.22 -16.01 -4.62
N SER A 23 -12.05 -16.59 -4.35
CA SER A 23 -11.35 -16.45 -3.08
C SER A 23 -10.65 -15.10 -3.01
N PRO A 24 -10.67 -14.43 -1.85
CA PRO A 24 -9.90 -13.21 -1.66
C PRO A 24 -8.38 -13.46 -1.82
N PRO A 25 -7.60 -12.43 -2.15
CA PRO A 25 -6.17 -12.58 -2.43
C PRO A 25 -5.40 -13.13 -1.21
N SER A 26 -4.72 -14.25 -1.40
CA SER A 26 -3.90 -14.94 -0.40
C SER A 26 -2.58 -14.19 -0.09
N GLY A 27 -2.03 -14.39 1.10
CA GLY A 27 -0.73 -13.86 1.54
C GLY A 27 -0.85 -12.73 2.57
N LEU A 28 -0.24 -12.93 3.73
CA LEU A 28 -0.13 -11.89 4.75
C LEU A 28 0.91 -10.85 4.32
N LEU A 29 0.69 -9.59 4.67
CA LEU A 29 1.66 -8.53 4.46
C LEU A 29 2.98 -8.92 5.16
N GLN A 30 4.07 -9.02 4.41
CA GLN A 30 5.41 -9.05 5.02
C GLN A 30 5.86 -7.60 5.20
N PRO A 31 5.91 -7.08 6.44
CA PRO A 31 6.40 -5.74 6.67
C PRO A 31 7.89 -5.69 6.31
N LEU A 32 8.30 -4.59 5.67
CA LEU A 32 9.71 -4.20 5.62
C LEU A 32 10.28 -4.20 7.05
N PRO A 33 11.59 -4.47 7.24
CA PRO A 33 12.19 -4.50 8.57
C PRO A 33 11.80 -3.26 9.38
N THR A 34 11.29 -3.49 10.59
CA THR A 34 10.87 -2.42 11.49
C THR A 34 12.11 -1.59 11.83
N PRO A 35 12.08 -0.28 11.60
CA PRO A 35 13.20 0.58 11.94
C PRO A 35 13.51 0.53 13.45
N ASN A 36 14.74 0.85 13.85
CA ASN A 36 15.14 0.80 15.26
C ASN A 36 14.83 2.08 16.05
N ARG A 37 14.58 3.20 15.36
CA ARG A 37 14.22 4.48 15.98
C ARG A 37 13.24 5.28 15.11
N PRO A 38 12.41 6.16 15.70
CA PRO A 38 11.61 7.14 14.96
C PRO A 38 12.46 7.91 13.95
N TRP A 39 11.87 8.19 12.78
CA TRP A 39 12.44 9.00 11.71
C TRP A 39 13.72 8.47 11.06
N SER A 40 14.16 7.25 11.40
CA SER A 40 15.29 6.64 10.71
C SER A 40 14.94 6.14 9.32
N HIS A 41 13.70 5.72 9.07
CA HIS A 41 13.25 5.26 7.75
C HIS A 41 11.94 5.93 7.45
N ILE A 42 11.88 6.66 6.35
CA ILE A 42 10.69 7.41 5.94
C ILE A 42 10.18 6.92 4.60
N SER A 43 8.88 7.12 4.37
CA SER A 43 8.23 6.95 3.07
C SER A 43 7.75 8.30 2.59
N ILE A 44 7.96 8.62 1.32
CA ILE A 44 7.47 9.85 0.71
C ILE A 44 6.64 9.56 -0.54
N ASP A 45 5.57 10.34 -0.72
CA ASP A 45 4.69 10.25 -1.88
C ASP A 45 4.06 11.61 -2.22
N PHE A 46 3.62 11.78 -3.47
CA PHE A 46 2.92 12.98 -3.92
C PHE A 46 1.45 12.70 -4.23
N VAL A 47 0.56 13.37 -3.52
CA VAL A 47 -0.86 13.44 -3.89
C VAL A 47 -1.04 14.60 -4.85
N THR A 48 -1.43 14.28 -6.09
CA THR A 48 -1.58 15.25 -7.19
C THR A 48 -3.02 15.26 -7.72
N GLY A 49 -3.35 16.21 -8.59
CA GLY A 49 -4.69 16.33 -9.18
C GLY A 49 -5.75 16.92 -8.25
N LEU A 50 -5.32 17.60 -7.18
CA LEU A 50 -6.22 18.31 -6.28
C LEU A 50 -6.64 19.66 -6.89
N PRO A 51 -7.86 20.16 -6.59
CA PRO A 51 -8.25 21.50 -6.99
C PRO A 51 -7.35 22.55 -6.34
N MET A 52 -7.25 23.74 -6.92
CA MET A 52 -6.43 24.82 -6.33
C MET A 52 -7.00 25.25 -4.97
N SER A 53 -6.15 25.26 -3.94
CA SER A 53 -6.50 25.74 -2.60
C SER A 53 -5.41 26.62 -2.02
N GLN A 54 -5.72 27.91 -1.82
CA GLN A 54 -4.77 28.91 -1.28
C GLN A 54 -3.42 28.90 -2.02
N GLY A 55 -3.46 28.72 -3.35
CA GLY A 55 -2.26 28.63 -4.18
C GLY A 55 -1.58 27.26 -4.23
N ASN A 56 -2.14 26.22 -3.58
CA ASN A 56 -1.61 24.86 -3.54
C ASN A 56 -2.44 23.88 -4.39
N SER A 57 -1.77 22.93 -5.04
CA SER A 57 -2.40 21.89 -5.87
C SER A 57 -1.85 20.47 -5.63
N VAL A 58 -0.76 20.36 -4.86
CA VAL A 58 -0.08 19.11 -4.57
C VAL A 58 0.13 18.97 -3.06
N ILE A 59 0.15 17.75 -2.55
CA ILE A 59 0.56 17.45 -1.17
C ILE A 59 1.74 16.50 -1.24
N LEU A 60 2.84 16.85 -0.58
CA LEU A 60 3.90 15.90 -0.26
C LEU A 60 3.54 15.23 1.07
N THR A 61 3.37 13.92 1.05
CA THR A 61 3.15 13.12 2.26
C THR A 61 4.46 12.48 2.68
N VAL A 62 4.83 12.66 3.95
CA VAL A 62 6.04 12.07 4.54
C VAL A 62 5.63 11.25 5.74
N ILE A 63 5.96 9.96 5.74
CA ILE A 63 5.54 9.02 6.77
C ILE A 63 6.76 8.41 7.45
N ASP A 64 6.87 8.53 8.76
CA ASP A 64 7.81 7.74 9.56
C ASP A 64 7.36 6.28 9.61
N ARG A 65 8.18 5.38 9.08
CA ARG A 65 7.84 3.95 9.02
C ARG A 65 7.90 3.29 10.39
N PHE A 66 8.53 3.90 11.38
CA PHE A 66 8.52 3.42 12.77
C PHE A 66 7.21 3.76 13.46
N SER A 67 6.99 5.06 13.76
CA SER A 67 5.88 5.55 14.58
C SER A 67 4.56 5.71 13.81
N LYS A 68 4.58 5.69 12.48
CA LYS A 68 3.46 6.08 11.59
C LYS A 68 3.14 7.57 11.61
N PHE A 69 4.05 8.39 12.14
CA PHE A 69 3.90 9.83 12.16
C PHE A 69 3.91 10.35 10.73
N VAL A 70 3.01 11.29 10.42
CA VAL A 70 2.91 11.90 9.08
C VAL A 70 3.19 13.39 9.12
N HIS A 71 3.78 13.90 8.04
CA HIS A 71 3.71 15.31 7.64
C HIS A 71 2.94 15.41 6.32
N PHE A 72 2.00 16.35 6.25
CA PHE A 72 1.26 16.70 5.05
C PHE A 72 1.61 18.12 4.62
N ILE A 73 2.48 18.23 3.62
CA ILE A 73 3.05 19.51 3.20
C ILE A 73 2.35 19.97 1.92
N PRO A 74 1.55 21.06 1.94
CA PRO A 74 0.94 21.60 0.74
C PRO A 74 1.99 22.28 -0.14
N LEU A 75 1.90 22.06 -1.46
CA LEU A 75 2.81 22.61 -2.46
C LEU A 75 2.02 23.26 -3.61
N PRO A 76 2.53 24.37 -4.19
CA PRO A 76 1.89 25.05 -5.32
C PRO A 76 1.71 24.16 -6.55
N GLN A 77 2.71 23.35 -6.83
CA GLN A 77 2.77 22.44 -7.96
C GLN A 77 3.72 21.28 -7.62
N LEU A 78 3.82 20.31 -8.52
CA LEU A 78 4.76 19.21 -8.37
C LEU A 78 6.21 19.74 -8.44
N PRO A 79 7.00 19.60 -7.37
CA PRO A 79 8.34 20.20 -7.32
C PRO A 79 9.33 19.44 -8.22
N THR A 80 10.42 20.12 -8.55
CA THR A 80 11.65 19.53 -9.06
C THR A 80 12.37 18.75 -7.96
N ALA A 81 13.38 17.96 -8.32
CA ALA A 81 14.18 17.23 -7.34
C ALA A 81 14.91 18.14 -6.34
N THR A 82 15.38 19.31 -6.78
CA THR A 82 16.05 20.30 -5.92
C THR A 82 15.06 20.93 -4.94
N GLU A 83 13.90 21.37 -5.42
CA GLU A 83 12.84 21.91 -4.57
C GLU A 83 12.34 20.85 -3.57
N THR A 84 12.25 19.58 -4.00
CA THR A 84 11.90 18.47 -3.10
C THR A 84 12.92 18.33 -1.97
N ALA A 85 14.22 18.43 -2.29
CA ALA A 85 15.28 18.38 -1.28
C ALA A 85 15.16 19.54 -0.27
N GLU A 86 14.90 20.77 -0.75
CA GLU A 86 14.68 21.94 0.11
C GLU A 86 13.45 21.78 1.02
N VAL A 87 12.34 21.28 0.47
CA VAL A 87 11.12 21.00 1.24
C VAL A 87 11.42 19.98 2.34
N MET A 88 12.15 18.91 2.04
CA MET A 88 12.52 17.89 3.04
C MET A 88 13.40 18.45 4.15
N VAL A 89 14.38 19.30 3.82
CA VAL A 89 15.21 19.97 4.84
C VAL A 89 14.34 20.86 5.73
N ASN A 90 13.52 21.70 5.14
CA ASN A 90 12.75 22.72 5.84
C ASN A 90 11.59 22.17 6.65
N HIS A 91 10.97 21.06 6.24
CA HIS A 91 9.76 20.56 6.88
C HIS A 91 9.99 19.27 7.67
N VAL A 92 11.04 18.50 7.37
CA VAL A 92 11.27 17.19 7.99
C VAL A 92 12.60 17.15 8.73
N PHE A 93 13.71 17.36 8.02
CA PHE A 93 15.04 17.11 8.60
C PHE A 93 15.38 18.10 9.71
N ARG A 94 14.90 19.35 9.64
CA ARG A 94 15.11 20.33 10.71
C ARG A 94 14.52 19.90 12.06
N HIS A 95 13.47 19.08 12.04
CA HIS A 95 12.73 18.68 13.24
C HIS A 95 13.19 17.31 13.75
N HIS A 96 13.47 16.39 12.83
CA HIS A 96 13.63 14.96 13.14
C HIS A 96 15.04 14.43 12.86
N GLY A 97 15.89 15.26 12.26
CA GLY A 97 17.19 14.87 11.74
C GLY A 97 17.11 14.17 10.38
N ILE A 98 18.28 13.81 9.87
CA ILE A 98 18.42 13.13 8.58
C ILE A 98 18.06 11.65 8.75
N PRO A 99 17.19 11.08 7.89
CA PRO A 99 16.84 9.66 7.90
C PRO A 99 17.99 8.81 7.34
N ALA A 100 18.05 7.55 7.75
CA ALA A 100 18.95 6.55 7.18
C ALA A 100 18.46 6.02 5.82
N ASP A 101 17.14 5.91 5.63
CA ASP A 101 16.52 5.40 4.40
C ASP A 101 15.28 6.23 4.02
N ILE A 102 15.16 6.51 2.74
CA ILE A 102 14.02 7.20 2.14
C ILE A 102 13.42 6.30 1.07
N VAL A 103 12.19 5.84 1.32
CA VAL A 103 11.40 5.05 0.39
C VAL A 103 10.49 5.97 -0.42
N SER A 104 10.47 5.82 -1.73
CA SER A 104 9.58 6.59 -2.59
C SER A 104 9.02 5.75 -3.74
N ASP A 105 8.05 6.29 -4.45
CA ASP A 105 7.62 5.74 -5.74
C ASP A 105 8.68 6.00 -6.83
N ARG A 106 8.34 5.62 -8.07
CA ARG A 106 9.17 5.82 -9.26
C ARG A 106 8.88 7.15 -9.96
N GLY A 107 8.44 8.17 -9.21
CA GLY A 107 8.26 9.53 -9.72
C GLY A 107 9.57 10.09 -10.29
N PRO A 108 9.50 10.93 -11.34
CA PRO A 108 10.68 11.49 -11.99
C PRO A 108 11.57 12.30 -11.02
N GLN A 109 10.97 12.92 -10.00
CA GLN A 109 11.67 13.64 -8.93
C GLN A 109 12.63 12.71 -8.18
N PHE A 110 12.15 11.53 -7.80
CA PHE A 110 12.89 10.59 -6.94
C PHE A 110 13.86 9.69 -7.72
N ILE A 111 13.67 9.55 -9.04
CA ILE A 111 14.62 8.84 -9.90
C ILE A 111 15.81 9.73 -10.30
N SER A 112 15.63 11.05 -10.24
CA SER A 112 16.61 12.02 -10.70
C SER A 112 18.00 11.83 -10.09
N GLN A 113 19.03 12.18 -10.86
CA GLN A 113 20.41 12.14 -10.37
C GLN A 113 20.64 13.13 -9.23
N VAL A 114 19.97 14.29 -9.28
CA VAL A 114 20.02 15.32 -8.23
C VAL A 114 19.53 14.74 -6.90
N TRP A 115 18.38 14.06 -6.89
CA TRP A 115 17.84 13.44 -5.69
C TRP A 115 18.76 12.37 -5.11
N LYS A 116 19.29 11.49 -5.97
CA LYS A 116 20.24 10.45 -5.54
C LYS A 116 21.53 11.04 -4.97
N ALA A 117 22.07 12.07 -5.61
CA ALA A 117 23.28 12.75 -5.15
C ALA A 117 23.04 13.45 -3.80
N PHE A 118 21.91 14.12 -3.65
CA PHE A 118 21.48 14.76 -2.41
C PHE A 118 21.39 13.75 -1.25
N CYS A 119 20.65 12.65 -1.42
CA CYS A 119 20.53 11.62 -0.39
C CYS A 119 21.87 10.96 -0.06
N SER A 120 22.69 10.66 -1.08
CA SER A 120 24.01 10.08 -0.88
C SER A 120 24.95 11.02 -0.10
N ALA A 121 24.89 12.34 -0.34
CA ALA A 121 25.68 13.32 0.38
C ALA A 121 25.28 13.43 1.86
N LEU A 122 24.01 13.15 2.17
CA LEU A 122 23.49 13.08 3.54
C LEU A 122 23.72 11.72 4.23
N GLY A 123 24.28 10.74 3.52
CA GLY A 123 24.43 9.36 4.02
C GLY A 123 23.11 8.57 4.09
N ALA A 124 22.06 9.02 3.41
CA ALA A 124 20.76 8.36 3.34
C ALA A 124 20.66 7.44 2.11
N THR A 125 20.09 6.25 2.27
CA THR A 125 19.77 5.36 1.15
C THR A 125 18.45 5.75 0.50
N VAL A 126 18.36 5.60 -0.83
CA VAL A 126 17.12 5.83 -1.59
C VAL A 126 16.58 4.49 -2.09
N SER A 127 15.42 4.12 -1.58
CA SER A 127 14.75 2.85 -1.88
C SER A 127 13.54 3.10 -2.78
N LEU A 128 13.68 2.88 -4.08
CA LEU A 128 12.56 3.02 -5.02
C LEU A 128 11.65 1.80 -4.95
N THR A 129 10.37 2.03 -4.68
CA THR A 129 9.37 0.96 -4.72
C THR A 129 9.24 0.44 -6.16
N SER A 130 9.10 -0.88 -6.31
CA SER A 130 8.83 -1.43 -7.63
C SER A 130 7.33 -1.35 -7.91
N GLY A 131 6.95 -1.02 -9.14
CA GLY A 131 5.54 -1.06 -9.57
C GLY A 131 4.88 -2.45 -9.45
N TYR A 132 5.67 -3.47 -9.09
CA TYR A 132 5.25 -4.86 -8.89
C TYR A 132 5.26 -5.29 -7.40
N HIS A 133 5.73 -4.45 -6.47
CA HIS A 133 5.66 -4.66 -5.01
C HIS A 133 4.92 -3.51 -4.32
N PRO A 134 3.58 -3.45 -4.40
CA PRO A 134 2.75 -2.50 -3.63
C PRO A 134 2.93 -2.63 -2.10
N GLN A 135 3.58 -3.71 -1.63
CA GLN A 135 3.88 -3.93 -0.22
C GLN A 135 4.95 -2.97 0.34
N SER A 136 5.86 -2.45 -0.49
CA SER A 136 6.94 -1.57 -0.01
C SER A 136 6.47 -0.15 0.34
N ASN A 137 5.43 0.36 -0.35
CA ASN A 137 4.84 1.68 -0.08
C ASN A 137 3.47 1.63 0.60
N GLY A 138 2.98 0.43 0.99
CA GLY A 138 1.61 0.26 1.48
C GLY A 138 1.25 1.07 2.74
N GLN A 139 2.25 1.62 3.45
CA GLN A 139 2.00 2.56 4.54
C GLN A 139 1.73 3.97 4.04
N ALA A 140 2.45 4.46 3.02
CA ALA A 140 2.13 5.72 2.39
C ALA A 140 0.78 5.64 1.67
N GLU A 141 0.50 4.53 0.96
CA GLU A 141 -0.81 4.32 0.33
C GLU A 141 -1.95 4.40 1.35
N ARG A 142 -1.80 3.78 2.52
CA ARG A 142 -2.81 3.83 3.58
C ARG A 142 -2.96 5.23 4.18
N ALA A 143 -1.85 5.92 4.46
CA ALA A 143 -1.88 7.27 4.97
C ALA A 143 -2.53 8.24 3.96
N ASN A 144 -2.24 8.08 2.67
CA ASN A 144 -2.84 8.87 1.61
C ASN A 144 -4.34 8.58 1.46
N GLN A 145 -4.77 7.32 1.57
CA GLN A 145 -6.20 6.98 1.57
C GLN A 145 -6.95 7.62 2.75
N GLU A 146 -6.34 7.63 3.93
CA GLU A 146 -6.88 8.26 5.14
C GLU A 146 -6.96 9.79 5.00
N LEU A 147 -5.88 10.41 4.49
CA LEU A 147 -5.84 11.83 4.13
C LEU A 147 -6.94 12.19 3.13
N GLU A 148 -7.06 11.47 2.01
CA GLU A 148 -8.09 11.73 1.01
C GLU A 148 -9.51 11.57 1.57
N ALA A 149 -9.73 10.58 2.44
CA ALA A 149 -11.03 10.38 3.08
C ALA A 149 -11.37 11.56 4.00
N ALA A 150 -10.42 12.02 4.82
CA ALA A 150 -10.60 13.19 5.68
C ALA A 150 -10.85 14.46 4.85
N LEU A 151 -10.08 14.67 3.78
CA LEU A 151 -10.26 15.78 2.85
C LEU A 151 -11.64 15.75 2.18
N ARG A 152 -12.10 14.58 1.72
CA ARG A 152 -13.44 14.43 1.13
C ARG A 152 -14.55 14.84 2.10
N CYS A 153 -14.38 14.57 3.40
CA CYS A 153 -15.35 14.98 4.42
C CYS A 153 -15.27 16.48 4.72
N LEU A 154 -14.08 17.02 4.95
CA LEU A 154 -13.87 18.40 5.41
C LEU A 154 -14.02 19.44 4.29
N ALA A 155 -13.58 19.09 3.08
CA ALA A 155 -13.66 19.96 1.92
C ALA A 155 -14.98 19.82 1.14
N ALA A 156 -15.89 18.92 1.56
CA ALA A 156 -17.16 18.65 0.85
C ALA A 156 -17.96 19.91 0.49
N GLN A 157 -17.97 20.91 1.37
CA GLN A 157 -18.69 22.17 1.18
C GLN A 157 -17.84 23.24 0.50
N ASN A 158 -16.52 23.19 0.63
CA ASN A 158 -15.60 24.13 -0.01
C ASN A 158 -14.26 23.48 -0.38
N ASN A 159 -14.19 23.02 -1.63
CA ASN A 159 -12.98 22.39 -2.19
C ASN A 159 -11.78 23.35 -2.29
N SER A 160 -11.98 24.67 -2.22
CA SER A 160 -10.88 25.65 -2.32
C SER A 160 -10.11 25.87 -1.01
N ASP A 161 -10.54 25.25 0.08
CA ASP A 161 -9.93 25.43 1.41
C ASP A 161 -9.23 24.19 1.96
N TRP A 162 -9.08 23.13 1.16
CA TRP A 162 -8.49 21.86 1.61
C TRP A 162 -7.12 22.03 2.28
N SER A 163 -6.29 22.95 1.79
CA SER A 163 -4.94 23.19 2.33
C SER A 163 -4.96 23.69 3.77
N LYS A 164 -6.00 24.41 4.19
CA LYS A 164 -6.19 24.88 5.57
C LYS A 164 -6.49 23.74 6.54
N TYR A 165 -7.07 22.65 6.04
CA TYR A 165 -7.44 21.50 6.86
C TYR A 165 -6.26 20.54 7.10
N LEU A 166 -5.19 20.61 6.30
CA LEU A 166 -4.06 19.69 6.43
C LEU A 166 -3.43 19.67 7.82
N VAL A 167 -3.27 20.83 8.45
CA VAL A 167 -2.71 20.91 9.81
C VAL A 167 -3.56 20.12 10.80
N TRP A 168 -4.88 20.22 10.69
CA TRP A 168 -5.81 19.50 11.58
C TRP A 168 -5.87 18.01 11.27
N ILE A 169 -5.80 17.63 9.99
CA ILE A 169 -5.74 16.23 9.55
C ILE A 169 -4.45 15.57 10.01
N GLU A 170 -3.32 16.23 9.82
CA GLU A 170 -2.01 15.76 10.29
C GLU A 170 -2.01 15.57 11.81
N TYR A 171 -2.47 16.57 12.56
CA TYR A 171 -2.52 16.48 14.01
C TYR A 171 -3.46 15.35 14.48
N ALA A 172 -4.61 15.20 13.82
CA ALA A 172 -5.59 14.17 14.17
C ALA A 172 -5.06 12.77 13.89
N HIS A 173 -4.38 12.59 12.75
CA HIS A 173 -3.67 11.36 12.43
C HIS A 173 -2.61 11.04 13.49
N ASN A 174 -1.78 12.02 13.83
CA ASN A 174 -0.67 11.83 14.78
C ASN A 174 -1.12 11.65 16.23
N THR A 175 -2.34 12.08 16.57
CA THR A 175 -2.96 11.89 17.89
C THR A 175 -3.71 10.57 17.99
N HIS A 176 -4.22 10.03 16.89
CA HIS A 176 -5.10 8.87 16.95
C HIS A 176 -4.29 7.57 17.19
N PRO A 177 -4.61 6.79 18.23
CA PRO A 177 -3.95 5.51 18.48
C PRO A 177 -4.14 4.52 17.31
N SER A 178 -3.06 3.83 16.93
CA SER A 178 -3.14 2.74 15.96
C SER A 178 -3.85 1.54 16.59
N SER A 179 -4.72 0.86 15.83
CA SER A 179 -5.41 -0.34 16.32
C SER A 179 -4.45 -1.53 16.55
N ALA A 180 -3.27 -1.50 15.92
CA ALA A 180 -2.28 -2.57 16.05
C ALA A 180 -1.44 -2.47 17.32
N THR A 181 -1.12 -1.24 17.77
CA THR A 181 -0.20 -0.99 18.89
C THR A 181 -0.90 -0.37 20.10
N GLY A 182 -2.07 0.25 19.93
CA GLY A 182 -2.73 1.05 20.96
C GLY A 182 -2.04 2.38 21.26
N VAL A 183 -0.98 2.72 20.53
CA VAL A 183 -0.15 3.92 20.73
C VAL A 183 -0.34 4.86 19.54
N SER A 184 -0.44 6.16 19.80
CA SER A 184 -0.52 7.19 18.75
C SER A 184 0.87 7.47 18.14
N PRO A 185 0.94 7.97 16.90
CA PRO A 185 2.21 8.39 16.33
C PRO A 185 2.96 9.44 17.16
N PHE A 186 2.26 10.37 17.80
CA PHE A 186 2.86 11.33 18.72
C PHE A 186 3.56 10.64 19.90
N GLU A 187 2.87 9.74 20.58
CA GLU A 187 3.46 8.99 21.71
C GLU A 187 4.62 8.11 21.25
N ALA A 188 4.49 7.44 20.11
CA ALA A 188 5.53 6.56 19.57
C ALA A 188 6.79 7.31 19.09
N SER A 189 6.63 8.55 18.63
CA SER A 189 7.72 9.38 18.10
C SER A 189 8.36 10.29 19.16
N LEU A 190 7.53 10.96 19.96
CA LEU A 190 7.94 11.98 20.94
C LEU A 190 8.02 11.44 22.38
N GLY A 191 7.40 10.29 22.67
CA GLY A 191 7.28 9.74 24.03
C GLY A 191 6.16 10.35 24.86
N TYR A 192 5.40 11.30 24.31
CA TYR A 192 4.24 11.91 24.96
C TYR A 192 3.21 12.35 23.91
N LEU A 193 1.97 12.56 24.35
CA LEU A 193 0.94 13.18 23.52
C LEU A 193 0.95 14.70 23.74
N PRO A 194 1.22 15.53 22.70
CA PRO A 194 1.14 16.97 22.85
C PRO A 194 -0.27 17.42 23.25
N PRO A 195 -0.40 18.40 24.17
CA PRO A 195 -1.69 18.97 24.49
C PRO A 195 -2.21 19.78 23.30
N LEU A 196 -3.49 19.62 22.95
CA LEU A 196 -4.11 20.31 21.81
C LEU A 196 -4.91 21.55 22.24
N PHE A 197 -5.84 21.38 23.18
CA PHE A 197 -6.64 22.47 23.74
C PHE A 197 -6.65 22.38 25.28
N PRO A 198 -6.72 23.51 25.99
CA PRO A 198 -6.99 23.51 27.42
C PRO A 198 -8.32 22.78 27.70
N SER A 199 -8.38 22.04 28.80
CA SER A 199 -9.61 21.37 29.25
C SER A 199 -10.71 22.34 29.72
N HIS A 200 -10.41 23.62 29.86
CA HIS A 200 -11.35 24.66 30.26
C HIS A 200 -11.64 25.60 29.10
N GLU A 201 -12.92 25.87 28.83
CA GLU A 201 -13.34 26.99 28.00
C GLU A 201 -12.84 28.28 28.67
N LEU A 202 -11.90 28.95 28.03
CA LEU A 202 -11.47 30.27 28.45
C LEU A 202 -12.52 31.26 27.93
N ASP A 203 -13.17 32.00 28.83
CA ASP A 203 -13.87 33.23 28.46
C ASP A 203 -12.83 34.24 28.01
N LEU A 204 -12.51 34.21 26.71
CA LEU A 204 -11.52 35.09 26.12
C LEU A 204 -12.15 36.45 25.87
N THR A 205 -11.53 37.50 26.42
CA THR A 205 -11.96 38.89 26.23
C THR A 205 -11.89 39.38 24.78
N VAL A 206 -11.29 38.59 23.87
CA VAL A 206 -11.12 38.93 22.45
C VAL A 206 -11.96 37.99 21.59
N PRO A 207 -13.11 38.44 21.06
CA PRO A 207 -14.05 37.61 20.30
C PRO A 207 -13.42 36.90 19.09
N SER A 208 -12.49 37.56 18.39
CA SER A 208 -11.82 36.96 17.22
C SER A 208 -10.93 35.74 17.57
N VAL A 209 -10.35 35.72 18.77
CA VAL A 209 -9.56 34.58 19.25
C VAL A 209 -10.47 33.45 19.68
N GLN A 210 -11.61 33.77 20.32
CA GLN A 210 -12.63 32.82 20.69
C GLN A 210 -13.25 32.14 19.45
N ASP A 211 -13.63 32.92 18.43
CA ASP A 211 -14.15 32.41 17.16
C ASP A 211 -13.13 31.53 16.43
N HIS A 212 -11.85 31.91 16.45
CA HIS A 212 -10.77 31.12 15.87
C HIS A 212 -10.62 29.77 16.59
N LEU A 213 -10.58 29.76 17.92
CA LEU A 213 -10.47 28.54 18.71
C LEU A 213 -11.69 27.63 18.53
N GLN A 214 -12.90 28.19 18.51
CA GLN A 214 -14.12 27.43 18.23
C GLN A 214 -14.08 26.80 16.84
N ARG A 215 -13.61 27.54 15.82
CA ARG A 215 -13.43 26.98 14.47
C ARG A 215 -12.38 25.86 14.46
N CYS A 216 -11.26 26.03 15.15
CA CYS A 216 -10.23 25.00 15.29
C CYS A 216 -10.78 23.73 15.97
N GLN A 217 -11.51 23.88 17.07
CA GLN A 217 -12.17 22.78 17.78
C GLN A 217 -13.20 22.08 16.91
N LEU A 218 -14.00 22.83 16.14
CA LEU A 218 -14.98 22.26 15.23
C LEU A 218 -14.31 21.43 14.13
N ILE A 219 -13.29 22.00 13.46
CA ILE A 219 -12.54 21.28 12.42
C ILE A 219 -11.88 20.03 13.01
N TRP A 220 -11.32 20.15 14.22
CA TRP A 220 -10.75 19.03 14.95
C TRP A 220 -11.75 17.89 15.17
N HIS A 221 -12.92 18.18 15.75
CA HIS A 221 -13.95 17.17 16.00
C HIS A 221 -14.44 16.51 14.71
N GLN A 222 -14.63 17.30 13.65
CA GLN A 222 -15.00 16.77 12.34
C GLN A 222 -13.92 15.87 11.77
N THR A 223 -12.65 16.24 11.93
CA THR A 223 -11.50 15.46 11.47
C THR A 223 -11.42 14.13 12.21
N GLN A 224 -11.50 14.13 13.55
CA GLN A 224 -11.47 12.89 14.35
C GLN A 224 -12.59 11.92 13.94
N GLU A 225 -13.81 12.43 13.75
CA GLU A 225 -14.94 11.61 13.35
C GLU A 225 -14.77 11.07 11.92
N ALA A 226 -14.23 11.85 10.99
CA ALA A 226 -13.93 11.41 9.63
C ALA A 226 -12.89 10.27 9.61
N LEU A 227 -11.79 10.41 10.37
CA LEU A 227 -10.76 9.38 10.50
C LEU A 227 -11.32 8.10 11.14
N ARG A 228 -12.12 8.23 12.23
CA ARG A 228 -12.75 7.09 12.90
C ARG A 228 -13.67 6.32 11.95
N ARG A 229 -14.53 7.01 11.19
CA ARG A 229 -15.43 6.38 10.21
C ARG A 229 -14.65 5.64 9.12
N SER A 230 -13.63 6.28 8.54
CA SER A 230 -12.79 5.63 7.52
C SER A 230 -12.14 4.35 8.05
N LYS A 231 -11.67 4.36 9.30
CA LYS A 231 -11.08 3.19 9.95
C LYS A 231 -12.09 2.07 10.20
N GLU A 232 -13.29 2.39 10.66
CA GLU A 232 -14.36 1.42 10.87
C GLU A 232 -14.81 0.76 9.57
N ASP A 233 -14.97 1.54 8.50
CA ASP A 233 -15.34 1.04 7.18
C ASP A 233 -14.22 0.19 6.56
N ASN A 234 -12.96 0.59 6.74
CA ASN A 234 -11.79 -0.19 6.33
C ASN A 234 -11.67 -1.51 7.09
N CYS A 235 -11.89 -1.52 8.41
CA CYS A 235 -11.88 -2.75 9.22
C CYS A 235 -13.01 -3.71 8.82
N ARG A 236 -14.23 -3.18 8.62
CA ARG A 236 -15.40 -3.99 8.18
C ARG A 236 -15.16 -4.59 6.80
N THR A 237 -14.56 -3.83 5.88
CA THR A 237 -14.27 -4.29 4.52
C THR A 237 -13.08 -5.27 4.48
N ALA A 238 -12.02 -5.01 5.23
CA ALA A 238 -10.83 -5.86 5.27
C ALA A 238 -11.08 -7.24 5.91
N ASN A 239 -11.96 -7.30 6.93
CA ASN A 239 -12.28 -8.56 7.62
C ASN A 239 -13.33 -9.42 6.90
N ARG A 240 -14.09 -8.87 5.95
CA ARG A 240 -15.10 -9.62 5.18
C ARG A 240 -14.46 -10.62 4.20
N HIS A 241 -13.14 -10.51 3.94
CA HIS A 241 -12.44 -11.15 2.84
C HIS A 241 -11.09 -11.77 3.22
N ARG A 242 -10.90 -12.31 4.43
CA ARG A 242 -9.63 -12.99 4.77
C ARG A 242 -9.86 -14.42 5.27
N VAL A 243 -9.32 -15.38 4.53
CA VAL A 243 -9.23 -16.80 4.90
C VAL A 243 -7.74 -17.15 4.95
N ALA A 244 -7.35 -17.98 5.92
CA ALA A 244 -5.97 -18.48 6.02
C ALA A 244 -5.55 -19.11 4.68
N SER A 245 -4.33 -18.79 4.23
CA SER A 245 -3.81 -19.36 2.99
C SER A 245 -3.57 -20.87 3.19
N PRO A 246 -3.78 -21.70 2.17
CA PRO A 246 -3.32 -23.09 2.22
C PRO A 246 -1.81 -23.12 2.43
N ASP A 247 -1.31 -24.03 3.28
CA ASP A 247 0.13 -24.23 3.45
C ASP A 247 0.71 -24.82 2.16
N TYR A 248 1.38 -23.97 1.38
CA TYR A 248 2.09 -24.41 0.17
C TYR A 248 3.37 -25.13 0.55
N GLN A 249 3.75 -26.15 -0.22
CA GLN A 249 5.00 -26.91 -0.03
C GLN A 249 5.87 -26.90 -1.28
N PRO A 250 7.22 -26.92 -1.15
CA PRO A 250 8.11 -27.16 -2.29
C PRO A 250 7.72 -28.47 -3.01
N GLY A 251 7.71 -28.47 -4.33
CA GLY A 251 7.27 -29.61 -5.17
C GLY A 251 5.77 -29.62 -5.51
N GLN A 252 4.94 -28.77 -4.90
CA GLN A 252 3.51 -28.69 -5.22
C GLN A 252 3.27 -28.06 -6.60
N LYS A 253 2.28 -28.58 -7.33
CA LYS A 253 1.84 -28.01 -8.61
C LYS A 253 0.82 -26.90 -8.39
N VAL A 254 1.03 -25.77 -9.05
CA VAL A 254 0.15 -24.60 -8.97
C VAL A 254 -0.15 -24.02 -10.36
N TRP A 255 -1.33 -23.43 -10.48
CA TRP A 255 -1.71 -22.59 -11.61
C TRP A 255 -1.32 -21.14 -11.35
N LEU A 256 -0.73 -20.46 -12.32
CA LEU A 256 -0.27 -19.07 -12.23
C LEU A 256 -1.21 -18.13 -12.99
N SER A 257 -1.61 -17.00 -12.38
CA SER A 257 -2.52 -16.03 -13.00
C SER A 257 -1.89 -15.35 -14.22
N SER A 258 -2.64 -15.27 -15.32
CA SER A 258 -2.21 -14.62 -16.56
C SER A 258 -2.44 -13.10 -16.61
N LYS A 259 -3.09 -12.52 -15.57
CA LYS A 259 -3.53 -11.12 -15.57
C LYS A 259 -2.42 -10.11 -15.88
N ASN A 260 -1.19 -10.41 -15.46
CA ASN A 260 -0.02 -9.55 -15.59
C ASN A 260 1.13 -10.20 -16.41
N ILE A 261 0.84 -11.27 -17.16
CA ILE A 261 1.86 -12.00 -17.94
C ILE A 261 1.65 -11.70 -19.43
N PRO A 262 2.70 -11.37 -20.19
CA PRO A 262 2.59 -11.16 -21.63
C PRO A 262 2.33 -12.49 -22.33
N ILE A 263 1.06 -12.85 -22.51
CA ILE A 263 0.64 -14.02 -23.28
C ILE A 263 0.43 -13.62 -24.74
N GLN A 264 1.06 -14.34 -25.66
CA GLN A 264 0.74 -14.29 -27.08
C GLN A 264 -0.62 -14.98 -27.30
N ALA A 265 -1.70 -14.22 -27.20
CA ALA A 265 -3.05 -14.67 -27.51
C ALA A 265 -3.71 -13.68 -28.48
N THR A 266 -4.45 -14.21 -29.44
CA THR A 266 -5.17 -13.44 -30.47
C THR A 266 -6.23 -12.49 -29.88
N SER A 267 -6.71 -12.76 -28.66
CA SER A 267 -7.62 -11.89 -27.90
C SER A 267 -7.42 -12.06 -26.39
N ARG A 268 -7.15 -10.95 -25.66
CA ARG A 268 -7.04 -10.95 -24.19
C ARG A 268 -8.34 -11.35 -23.49
N LYS A 269 -9.51 -11.18 -24.13
CA LYS A 269 -10.80 -11.55 -23.56
C LYS A 269 -11.05 -13.06 -23.58
N LEU A 270 -10.43 -13.78 -24.52
CA LEU A 270 -10.58 -15.24 -24.70
C LEU A 270 -9.36 -16.03 -24.18
N ALA A 271 -8.32 -15.34 -23.75
CA ALA A 271 -7.13 -15.97 -23.19
C ALA A 271 -7.46 -16.64 -21.84
N PRO A 272 -6.81 -17.78 -21.51
CA PRO A 272 -6.97 -18.44 -20.23
C PRO A 272 -6.51 -17.51 -19.10
N ARG A 273 -7.29 -17.42 -18.01
CA ARG A 273 -6.99 -16.58 -16.83
C ARG A 273 -5.87 -17.13 -15.96
N PHE A 274 -5.56 -18.42 -16.10
CA PHE A 274 -4.43 -19.07 -15.46
C PHE A 274 -3.65 -19.95 -16.45
N ILE A 275 -2.33 -20.03 -16.25
CA ILE A 275 -1.36 -20.80 -17.03
C ILE A 275 -0.59 -21.77 -16.13
N GLY A 276 0.05 -22.78 -16.73
CA GLY A 276 0.71 -23.87 -16.00
C GLY A 276 0.12 -25.24 -16.38
N PRO A 277 0.26 -26.27 -15.53
CA PRO A 277 0.74 -26.22 -14.15
C PRO A 277 2.26 -26.00 -14.02
N PHE A 278 2.69 -25.24 -13.02
CA PHE A 278 4.10 -25.04 -12.67
C PHE A 278 4.39 -25.58 -11.28
N THR A 279 5.63 -26.01 -11.05
CA THR A 279 6.05 -26.58 -9.77
C THR A 279 6.66 -25.50 -8.89
N ILE A 280 6.34 -25.50 -7.60
CA ILE A 280 7.03 -24.66 -6.61
C ILE A 280 8.45 -25.21 -6.42
N ASP A 281 9.45 -24.44 -6.82
CA ASP A 281 10.88 -24.74 -6.62
C ASP A 281 11.23 -24.59 -5.14
N ARG A 282 10.94 -23.41 -4.58
CA ARG A 282 11.12 -23.11 -3.15
C ARG A 282 10.20 -22.01 -2.68
N ILE A 283 9.88 -22.04 -1.39
CA ILE A 283 9.17 -20.97 -0.71
C ILE A 283 10.20 -19.93 -0.30
N ILE A 284 10.09 -18.71 -0.85
CA ILE A 284 11.00 -17.60 -0.50
C ILE A 284 10.60 -17.07 0.87
N ASN A 285 9.28 -16.88 1.06
CA ASN A 285 8.67 -16.47 2.32
C ASN A 285 7.19 -16.90 2.33
N PRO A 286 6.47 -16.82 3.47
CA PRO A 286 5.06 -17.23 3.58
C PRO A 286 4.09 -16.61 2.56
N SER A 287 4.47 -15.52 1.89
CA SER A 287 3.64 -14.81 0.92
C SER A 287 4.19 -14.83 -0.51
N CYS A 288 5.36 -15.45 -0.74
CA CYS A 288 6.05 -15.45 -2.03
C CYS A 288 6.71 -16.81 -2.30
N VAL A 289 6.40 -17.38 -3.46
CA VAL A 289 6.97 -18.65 -3.92
C VAL A 289 7.77 -18.43 -5.19
N ARG A 290 8.83 -19.22 -5.35
CA ARG A 290 9.56 -19.32 -6.61
C ARG A 290 9.01 -20.51 -7.40
N LEU A 291 8.60 -20.27 -8.64
CA LEU A 291 8.11 -21.30 -9.54
C LEU A 291 9.21 -21.72 -10.52
N HIS A 292 9.21 -23.00 -10.88
CA HIS A 292 10.00 -23.51 -11.99
C HIS A 292 9.30 -23.15 -13.32
N LEU A 293 9.79 -22.11 -13.99
CA LEU A 293 9.25 -21.63 -15.28
C LEU A 293 10.14 -22.06 -16.47
N PRO A 294 9.54 -22.37 -17.63
CA PRO A 294 10.28 -22.52 -18.88
C PRO A 294 11.02 -21.23 -19.27
N ALA A 295 12.24 -21.35 -19.80
CA ALA A 295 13.05 -20.21 -20.24
C ALA A 295 12.37 -19.31 -21.30
N ALA A 296 11.36 -19.84 -22.00
CA ALA A 296 10.55 -19.10 -22.98
C ALA A 296 9.65 -18.02 -22.33
N LEU A 297 9.25 -18.21 -21.07
CA LEU A 297 8.53 -17.20 -20.28
C LEU A 297 9.56 -16.21 -19.72
N LYS A 298 9.77 -15.09 -20.41
CA LYS A 298 10.67 -13.98 -20.00
C LYS A 298 10.12 -13.20 -18.77
N VAL A 299 9.72 -13.89 -17.71
CA VAL A 299 9.14 -13.32 -16.49
C VAL A 299 9.96 -13.80 -15.29
N HIS A 300 10.16 -12.93 -14.31
CA HIS A 300 10.88 -13.29 -13.09
C HIS A 300 10.14 -14.42 -12.35
N PRO A 301 10.81 -15.49 -11.89
CA PRO A 301 10.16 -16.73 -11.42
C PRO A 301 9.54 -16.61 -10.02
N SER A 302 9.45 -15.42 -9.43
CA SER A 302 8.95 -15.21 -8.06
C SER A 302 7.58 -14.57 -8.10
N PHE A 303 6.60 -15.21 -7.47
CA PHE A 303 5.20 -14.80 -7.50
C PHE A 303 4.58 -14.80 -6.11
N HIS A 304 3.70 -13.83 -5.87
CA HIS A 304 2.93 -13.75 -4.64
C HIS A 304 1.91 -14.89 -4.58
N VAL A 305 1.64 -15.44 -3.39
CA VAL A 305 0.68 -16.55 -3.19
C VAL A 305 -0.76 -16.21 -3.63
N SER A 306 -1.12 -14.93 -3.75
CA SER A 306 -2.41 -14.48 -4.34
C SER A 306 -2.51 -14.67 -5.85
N GLN A 307 -1.38 -14.82 -6.54
CA GLN A 307 -1.33 -14.99 -7.99
C GLN A 307 -1.31 -16.46 -8.40
N ILE A 308 -1.26 -17.37 -7.43
CA ILE A 308 -1.22 -18.81 -7.66
C ILE A 308 -2.41 -19.50 -6.98
N LYS A 309 -2.78 -20.66 -7.50
CA LYS A 309 -3.75 -21.56 -6.84
C LYS A 309 -3.31 -23.01 -7.00
N PRO A 310 -3.59 -23.89 -6.02
CA PRO A 310 -3.21 -25.29 -6.09
C PRO A 310 -3.87 -25.99 -7.28
N VAL A 311 -3.14 -26.91 -7.90
CA VAL A 311 -3.74 -27.91 -8.80
C VAL A 311 -4.45 -28.94 -7.92
N MET A 312 -5.71 -29.21 -8.21
CA MET A 312 -6.48 -30.28 -7.58
C MET A 312 -6.53 -31.46 -8.54
N ASP A 313 -6.23 -32.65 -8.06
CA ASP A 313 -6.36 -33.89 -8.84
C ASP A 313 -7.52 -34.71 -8.24
N SER A 314 -8.35 -35.30 -9.10
CA SER A 314 -9.45 -36.18 -8.68
C SER A 314 -9.58 -37.36 -9.64
N ASN A 315 -9.90 -38.53 -9.08
CA ASN A 315 -10.19 -39.74 -9.86
C ASN A 315 -11.45 -39.58 -10.75
N LEU A 316 -12.31 -38.60 -10.44
CA LEU A 316 -13.50 -38.27 -11.24
C LEU A 316 -13.14 -37.46 -12.49
N CYS A 317 -11.98 -36.80 -12.52
CA CYS A 317 -11.49 -36.01 -13.66
C CYS A 317 -10.00 -36.30 -13.88
N PRO A 318 -9.66 -37.49 -14.42
CA PRO A 318 -8.27 -37.87 -14.63
C PRO A 318 -7.59 -36.88 -15.60
N PRO A 319 -6.30 -36.58 -15.38
CA PRO A 319 -5.54 -35.72 -16.28
C PRO A 319 -5.56 -36.32 -17.69
N SER A 320 -5.70 -35.47 -18.71
CA SER A 320 -5.63 -35.91 -20.11
C SER A 320 -4.35 -36.71 -20.31
N ALA A 321 -4.47 -37.95 -20.80
CA ALA A 321 -3.32 -38.79 -21.10
C ALA A 321 -2.31 -37.97 -21.92
N SER A 322 -1.06 -37.93 -21.47
CA SER A 322 0.02 -37.33 -22.26
C SER A 322 -0.01 -37.96 -23.65
N PRO A 323 0.11 -37.17 -24.73
CA PRO A 323 0.13 -37.73 -26.08
C PRO A 323 1.22 -38.80 -26.13
N PRO A 324 0.99 -39.91 -26.85
CA PRO A 324 1.98 -40.97 -26.97
C PRO A 324 3.32 -40.37 -27.42
N PRO A 325 4.46 -40.86 -26.89
CA PRO A 325 5.77 -40.37 -27.30
C PRO A 325 5.85 -40.41 -28.83
N ALA A 326 6.39 -39.33 -29.42
CA ALA A 326 6.57 -39.25 -30.85
C ALA A 326 7.36 -40.49 -31.30
N ARG A 327 6.75 -41.33 -32.15
CA ARG A 327 7.44 -42.45 -32.76
C ARG A 327 8.54 -41.86 -33.63
N LEU A 328 9.80 -42.12 -33.28
CA LEU A 328 10.90 -41.98 -34.21
C LEU A 328 10.65 -43.02 -35.32
N ILE A 329 10.45 -42.52 -36.53
CA ILE A 329 10.42 -43.36 -37.72
C ILE A 329 11.89 -43.52 -38.09
N ASP A 330 12.40 -44.75 -38.04
CA ASP A 330 13.72 -45.13 -38.58
C ASP A 330 13.77 -44.94 -40.10
#